data_AF-A0A7X7AUC9-F1
#
_entry.id   AF-A0A7X7AUC9-F1
#
_cell.length_a   1.000
_cell.length_b   1.000
_cell.length_c   1.000
_cell.angle_alpha   90.00
_cell.angle_beta   90.00
_cell.angle_gamma   90.00
#
_symmetry.space_group_name_H-M   'P 1'
#
loop_
_entity.id
_entity.type
_entity.pdbx_description
1 polymer ?
#
loop_
_entity_poly.entity_id
_entity_poly.type
_entity_poly.pdbx_seq_one_letter_code
_entity_poly.pdbx_strand_id
1 'polypeptide(L)'
;MKTLLLNSTGRSLFSVIGGGVVALLHPTFPFILVCTLMVLADVYTAWSLSCRVKRKFPNANDGKFKSIYFGRVVMTLIKIYVLIILSFLMERYIFEGLQIKLVNITAGAVCFWQLWSMLENESSCSDEKWARVLQKVLVDKTARHFDVDLSDLKKEV
;
A
#
# COMPACT_ATOMS: atom_id res chain seq x y z
N MET A 1 -7.10 -41.39 -25.39
CA MET A 1 -8.29 -41.27 -24.51
C MET A 1 -7.92 -40.97 -23.05
N LYS A 2 -6.99 -41.70 -22.41
CA LYS A 2 -6.56 -41.46 -21.01
C LYS A 2 -5.98 -40.06 -20.73
N THR A 3 -5.20 -39.49 -21.66
CA THR A 3 -4.61 -38.14 -21.54
C THR A 3 -5.62 -36.99 -21.63
N LEU A 4 -6.69 -37.17 -22.42
CA LEU A 4 -7.78 -36.19 -22.54
C LEU A 4 -8.65 -36.16 -21.27
N LEU A 5 -8.92 -37.32 -20.70
CA LEU A 5 -9.67 -37.45 -19.44
C LEU A 5 -8.88 -36.91 -18.24
N LEU A 6 -7.56 -37.17 -18.16
CA LEU A 6 -6.71 -36.63 -17.09
C LEU A 6 -6.69 -35.09 -17.10
N ASN A 7 -6.68 -34.48 -18.29
CA ASN A 7 -6.68 -33.03 -18.45
C ASN A 7 -8.06 -32.41 -18.14
N SER A 8 -9.18 -33.07 -18.47
CA SER A 8 -10.51 -32.56 -18.09
C SER A 8 -10.75 -32.66 -16.59
N THR A 9 -10.40 -33.79 -15.96
CA THR A 9 -10.60 -33.98 -14.51
C THR A 9 -9.68 -33.07 -13.70
N GLY A 10 -8.43 -32.87 -14.15
CA GLY A 10 -7.50 -31.91 -13.54
C GLY A 10 -8.01 -30.47 -13.62
N ARG A 11 -8.56 -30.05 -14.76
CA ARG A 11 -9.17 -28.72 -14.93
C ARG A 11 -10.42 -28.55 -14.06
N SER A 12 -11.28 -29.56 -13.99
CA SER A 12 -12.47 -29.53 -13.12
C SER A 12 -12.08 -29.46 -11.64
N LEU A 13 -11.09 -30.24 -11.19
CA LEU A 13 -10.61 -30.20 -9.81
C LEU A 13 -10.01 -28.82 -9.46
N PHE A 14 -9.21 -28.24 -10.36
CA PHE A 14 -8.64 -26.91 -10.18
C PHE A 14 -9.72 -25.83 -10.12
N SER A 15 -10.78 -25.95 -10.93
CA SER A 15 -11.92 -25.03 -10.91
C SER A 15 -12.75 -25.12 -9.63
N VAL A 16 -12.93 -26.31 -9.07
CA VAL A 16 -13.68 -26.51 -7.82
C VAL A 16 -12.88 -26.00 -6.63
N ILE A 17 -11.59 -26.31 -6.55
CA ILE A 17 -10.71 -25.82 -5.47
C ILE A 17 -10.54 -24.31 -5.58
N GLY A 18 -10.22 -23.80 -6.77
CA GLY A 18 -10.06 -22.36 -6.99
C GLY A 18 -11.36 -21.59 -6.76
N GLY A 19 -12.49 -22.10 -7.26
CA GLY A 19 -13.82 -21.52 -7.05
C GLY A 19 -14.23 -21.54 -5.57
N GLY A 20 -13.95 -22.62 -4.84
CA GLY A 20 -14.22 -22.73 -3.42
C GLY A 20 -13.42 -21.73 -2.58
N VAL A 21 -12.13 -21.56 -2.88
CA VAL A 21 -11.27 -20.55 -2.22
C VAL A 21 -11.76 -19.14 -2.52
N VAL A 22 -12.12 -18.84 -3.77
CA VAL A 22 -12.68 -17.54 -4.16
C VAL A 22 -14.00 -17.25 -3.46
N ALA A 23 -14.90 -18.24 -3.36
CA ALA A 23 -16.17 -18.09 -2.66
C ALA A 23 -15.97 -17.81 -1.16
N LEU A 24 -15.01 -18.50 -0.51
CA LEU A 24 -14.69 -18.29 0.91
C LEU A 24 -14.10 -16.89 1.16
N LEU A 25 -13.25 -16.40 0.25
CA LEU A 25 -12.57 -15.12 0.36
C LEU A 25 -13.37 -13.95 -0.22
N HIS A 26 -14.52 -14.19 -0.85
CA HIS A 26 -15.37 -13.15 -1.43
C HIS A 26 -15.63 -11.95 -0.50
N PRO A 27 -15.85 -12.11 0.83
CA PRO A 27 -16.05 -10.98 1.73
C PRO A 27 -14.86 -10.00 1.81
N THR A 28 -13.66 -10.44 1.44
CA THR A 28 -12.44 -9.61 1.49
C THR A 28 -12.27 -8.68 0.28
N PHE A 29 -12.99 -8.95 -0.81
CA PHE A 29 -12.82 -8.26 -2.10
C PHE A 29 -12.99 -6.74 -2.05
N PRO A 30 -13.99 -6.17 -1.34
CA PRO A 30 -14.13 -4.73 -1.25
C PRO A 30 -12.90 -4.06 -0.61
N PHE A 31 -12.34 -4.68 0.44
CA PHE A 31 -11.16 -4.17 1.13
C PHE A 31 -9.90 -4.26 0.26
N ILE A 32 -9.72 -5.38 -0.43
CA ILE A 32 -8.63 -5.59 -1.40
C ILE A 32 -8.69 -4.52 -2.49
N LEU A 33 -9.87 -4.26 -3.06
CA LEU A 33 -10.07 -3.26 -4.11
C LEU A 33 -9.69 -1.86 -3.61
N VAL A 34 -10.25 -1.44 -2.48
CA VAL A 34 -9.98 -0.10 -1.90
C VAL A 34 -8.50 0.07 -1.61
N CYS A 35 -7.86 -0.91 -0.95
CA CYS A 35 -6.44 -0.82 -0.63
C CYS A 35 -5.56 -0.82 -1.89
N THR A 36 -5.97 -1.53 -2.95
CA THR A 36 -5.28 -1.50 -4.24
C THR A 36 -5.32 -0.09 -4.85
N LEU A 37 -6.50 0.52 -4.88
CA LEU A 37 -6.65 1.90 -5.39
C LEU A 37 -5.81 2.89 -4.60
N MET A 38 -5.76 2.75 -3.27
CA MET A 38 -4.90 3.58 -2.42
C MET A 38 -3.41 3.42 -2.73
N VAL A 39 -2.93 2.18 -2.94
CA VAL A 39 -1.53 1.93 -3.34
C VAL A 39 -1.22 2.53 -4.71
N LEU A 40 -2.14 2.40 -5.67
CA LEU A 40 -1.94 2.99 -7.01
C LEU A 40 -1.92 4.52 -6.95
N ALA A 41 -2.78 5.13 -6.13
CA ALA A 41 -2.79 6.56 -5.88
C ALA A 41 -1.49 7.03 -5.23
N ASP A 42 -0.98 6.30 -4.23
CA ASP A 42 0.32 6.58 -3.62
C ASP A 42 1.47 6.55 -4.64
N VAL A 43 1.54 5.49 -5.45
CA VAL A 43 2.54 5.37 -6.53
C VAL A 43 2.45 6.51 -7.54
N TYR A 44 1.24 6.94 -7.88
CA TYR A 44 1.03 8.09 -8.74
C TYR A 44 1.57 9.38 -8.10
N THR A 45 1.32 9.63 -6.80
CA THR A 45 1.87 10.82 -6.11
C THR A 45 3.39 10.79 -6.03
N ALA A 46 4.00 9.61 -5.78
CA ALA A 46 5.44 9.44 -5.77
C ALA A 46 6.06 9.70 -7.16
N TRP A 47 5.40 9.23 -8.22
CA TRP A 47 5.85 9.51 -9.58
C TRP A 47 5.70 11.01 -9.94
N SER A 48 4.57 11.63 -9.59
CA SER A 48 4.36 13.08 -9.74
C SER A 48 5.46 13.89 -9.03
N LEU A 49 5.81 13.49 -7.80
CA LEU A 49 6.93 14.07 -7.07
C LEU A 49 8.25 13.90 -7.83
N SER A 50 8.56 12.71 -8.36
CA SER A 50 9.80 12.49 -9.14
C SER A 50 9.92 13.45 -10.33
N CYS A 51 8.80 13.75 -10.99
CA CYS A 51 8.71 14.72 -12.08
C CYS A 51 8.90 16.17 -11.60
N ARG A 52 8.42 16.53 -10.40
CA ARG A 52 8.67 17.85 -9.78
C ARG A 52 10.13 18.00 -9.35
N VAL A 53 10.71 16.97 -8.72
CA VAL A 53 12.10 16.95 -8.30
C VAL A 53 13.02 17.13 -9.50
N LYS A 54 12.78 16.41 -10.62
CA LYS A 54 13.57 16.61 -11.84
C LYS A 54 13.53 18.05 -12.36
N ARG A 55 12.38 18.73 -12.26
CA ARG A 55 12.23 20.13 -12.69
C ARG A 55 12.98 21.10 -11.76
N LYS A 56 12.96 20.87 -10.45
CA LYS A 56 13.63 21.74 -9.45
C LYS A 56 15.12 21.43 -9.29
N PHE A 57 15.50 20.16 -9.46
CA PHE A 57 16.85 19.61 -9.23
C PHE A 57 17.21 18.60 -10.35
N PRO A 58 17.65 19.07 -11.52
CA PRO A 58 17.83 18.23 -12.71
C PRO A 58 18.88 17.12 -12.58
N ASN A 59 19.83 17.26 -11.66
CA ASN A 59 20.87 16.25 -11.41
C ASN A 59 20.49 15.24 -10.32
N ALA A 60 19.38 15.44 -9.61
CA ALA A 60 19.01 14.61 -8.45
C ALA A 60 18.08 13.44 -8.80
N ASN A 61 17.27 13.55 -9.86
CA ASN A 61 16.31 12.50 -10.24
C ASN A 61 16.01 12.51 -11.75
N ASP A 62 15.85 11.34 -12.36
CA ASP A 62 15.56 11.19 -13.79
C ASP A 62 14.07 11.29 -14.14
N GLY A 63 13.19 11.27 -13.12
CA GLY A 63 11.73 11.44 -13.25
C GLY A 63 11.04 10.31 -14.03
N LYS A 64 11.68 9.14 -14.14
CA LYS A 64 11.18 8.00 -14.92
C LYS A 64 10.66 6.89 -14.01
N PHE A 65 9.56 6.27 -14.42
CA PHE A 65 9.07 5.06 -13.78
C PHE A 65 9.92 3.85 -14.19
N LYS A 66 10.69 3.31 -13.26
CA LYS A 66 11.56 2.14 -13.47
C LYS A 66 10.86 0.84 -13.09
N SER A 67 11.20 -0.25 -13.78
CA SER A 67 10.69 -1.60 -13.50
C SER A 67 10.93 -2.07 -12.06
N ILE A 68 12.00 -1.61 -11.42
CA ILE A 68 12.29 -1.93 -10.01
C ILE A 68 11.17 -1.39 -9.09
N TYR A 69 10.63 -0.21 -9.38
CA TYR A 69 9.53 0.36 -8.61
C TYR A 69 8.25 -0.44 -8.83
N PHE A 70 7.97 -0.89 -10.05
CA PHE A 70 6.83 -1.78 -10.31
C PHE A 70 6.89 -3.06 -9.46
N GLY A 71 8.05 -3.73 -9.41
CA GLY A 71 8.24 -4.91 -8.55
C GLY A 71 7.98 -4.61 -7.07
N ARG A 72 8.40 -3.44 -6.58
CA ARG A 72 8.10 -2.99 -5.21
C ARG A 72 6.60 -2.83 -4.99
N VAL A 73 5.87 -2.24 -5.94
CA VAL A 73 4.41 -2.07 -5.86
C VAL A 73 3.70 -3.40 -5.80
N VAL A 74 4.08 -4.35 -6.66
CA VAL A 74 3.50 -5.71 -6.65
C VAL A 74 3.72 -6.38 -5.30
N MET A 75 4.93 -6.28 -4.73
CA MET A 75 5.22 -6.85 -3.41
C MET A 75 4.42 -6.17 -2.29
N THR A 76 4.21 -4.85 -2.37
CA THR A 76 3.34 -4.12 -1.43
C THR A 76 1.90 -4.62 -1.51
N LEU A 77 1.35 -4.79 -2.72
CA LEU A 77 0.00 -5.33 -2.91
C LEU A 77 -0.13 -6.75 -2.36
N ILE A 78 0.83 -7.63 -2.65
CA ILE A 78 0.83 -9.01 -2.12
C ILE A 78 0.79 -9.00 -0.59
N LYS A 79 1.64 -8.20 0.06
CA LYS A 79 1.67 -8.09 1.53
C LYS A 79 0.34 -7.61 2.08
N ILE A 80 -0.27 -6.60 1.47
CA ILE A 80 -1.57 -6.06 1.87
C ILE A 80 -2.67 -7.12 1.70
N TYR A 81 -2.69 -7.85 0.58
CA TYR A 81 -3.70 -8.88 0.35
C TYR A 81 -3.59 -10.01 1.35
N VAL A 82 -2.37 -10.50 1.61
CA VAL A 82 -2.11 -11.49 2.65
C VAL A 82 -2.59 -10.99 4.01
N LEU A 83 -2.30 -9.73 4.36
CA LEU A 83 -2.72 -9.14 5.62
C LEU A 83 -4.25 -9.06 5.73
N ILE A 84 -4.96 -8.62 4.69
CA ILE A 84 -6.43 -8.54 4.68
C ILE A 84 -7.05 -9.93 4.83
N ILE A 85 -6.56 -10.91 4.07
CA ILE A 85 -7.02 -12.30 4.14
C ILE A 85 -6.77 -12.88 5.52
N LEU A 86 -5.58 -12.66 6.10
CA LEU A 86 -5.24 -13.14 7.43
C LEU A 86 -6.15 -12.51 8.49
N SER A 87 -6.36 -11.19 8.45
CA SER A 87 -7.29 -10.51 9.36
C SER A 87 -8.70 -11.05 9.24
N PHE A 88 -9.16 -11.40 8.04
CA PHE A 88 -10.47 -12.02 7.83
C PHE A 88 -10.55 -13.42 8.45
N LEU A 89 -9.53 -14.25 8.26
CA LEU A 89 -9.47 -15.58 8.86
C LEU A 89 -9.40 -15.51 10.39
N MET A 90 -8.66 -14.56 10.96
CA MET A 90 -8.60 -14.33 12.40
C MET A 90 -9.95 -13.88 12.95
N GLU A 91 -10.60 -12.92 12.29
CA GLU A 91 -11.95 -12.47 12.65
C GLU A 91 -12.95 -13.63 12.62
N ARG A 92 -12.86 -14.50 11.60
CA ARG A 92 -13.80 -15.60 11.38
C ARG A 92 -13.59 -16.78 12.32
N TYR A 93 -12.35 -17.17 12.59
CA TYR A 93 -12.02 -18.44 13.27
C TYR A 93 -11.39 -18.29 14.65
N ILE A 94 -10.77 -17.14 14.96
CA ILE A 94 -10.11 -16.91 16.25
C ILE A 94 -10.97 -16.03 17.14
N PHE A 95 -11.49 -14.93 16.60
CA PHE A 95 -12.35 -13.99 17.32
C PHE A 95 -13.85 -14.28 17.13
N GLU A 96 -14.19 -15.54 16.86
CA GLU A 96 -15.57 -15.97 16.68
C GLU A 96 -16.41 -15.61 17.92
N GLY A 97 -17.55 -14.94 17.70
CA GLY A 97 -18.43 -14.46 18.77
C GLY A 97 -18.10 -13.07 19.33
N LEU A 98 -16.93 -12.49 19.00
CA LEU A 98 -16.60 -11.11 19.32
C LEU A 98 -17.01 -10.18 18.17
N GLN A 99 -17.61 -9.02 18.47
CA GLN A 99 -18.00 -8.02 17.47
C GLN A 99 -16.82 -7.14 17.02
N ILE A 100 -15.68 -7.76 16.66
CA ILE A 100 -14.47 -7.07 16.24
C ILE A 100 -14.41 -7.05 14.71
N LYS A 101 -14.51 -5.85 14.10
CA LYS A 101 -14.37 -5.65 12.65
C LYS A 101 -12.89 -5.54 12.26
N LEU A 102 -12.14 -6.61 12.48
CA LEU A 102 -10.68 -6.63 12.32
C LEU A 102 -10.26 -6.34 10.88
N VAL A 103 -10.99 -6.83 9.88
CA VAL A 103 -10.71 -6.54 8.48
C VAL A 103 -10.86 -5.05 8.18
N ASN A 104 -11.91 -4.40 8.69
CA ASN A 104 -12.13 -2.97 8.53
C ASN A 104 -11.02 -2.15 9.18
N ILE A 105 -10.63 -2.51 10.41
CA ILE A 105 -9.53 -1.84 11.13
C ILE A 105 -8.23 -1.98 10.34
N THR A 106 -7.94 -3.19 9.87
CA THR A 106 -6.74 -3.50 9.06
C THR A 106 -6.72 -2.67 7.77
N ALA A 107 -7.80 -2.70 6.99
CA ALA A 107 -7.91 -1.93 5.76
C ALA A 107 -7.84 -0.42 6.03
N GLY A 108 -8.49 0.05 7.10
CA GLY A 108 -8.42 1.45 7.54
C GLY A 108 -7.00 1.89 7.86
N ALA A 109 -6.22 1.04 8.56
CA ALA A 109 -4.82 1.30 8.85
C ALA A 109 -3.97 1.36 7.59
N VAL A 110 -4.18 0.44 6.63
CA VAL A 110 -3.50 0.47 5.32
C VAL A 110 -3.84 1.74 4.55
N CYS A 111 -5.13 2.10 4.46
CA CYS A 111 -5.55 3.33 3.79
C CYS A 111 -4.94 4.58 4.44
N PHE A 112 -4.92 4.64 5.77
CA PHE A 112 -4.28 5.74 6.48
C PHE A 112 -2.78 5.82 6.19
N TRP A 113 -2.09 4.68 6.16
CA TRP A 113 -0.68 4.62 5.81
C TRP A 113 -0.41 5.13 4.39
N GLN A 114 -1.22 4.72 3.41
CA GLN A 114 -1.07 5.20 2.04
C GLN A 114 -1.40 6.70 1.91
N LEU A 115 -2.45 7.16 2.59
CA LEU A 115 -2.79 8.59 2.62
C LEU A 115 -1.65 9.42 3.22
N TRP A 116 -1.02 8.91 4.28
CA TRP A 116 0.13 9.57 4.90
C TRP A 116 1.31 9.68 3.93
N SER A 117 1.63 8.61 3.20
CA SER A 117 2.67 8.58 2.15
C SER A 117 2.35 9.58 1.01
N MET A 118 1.09 9.66 0.58
CA MET A 118 0.65 10.64 -0.42
C MET A 118 0.84 12.08 0.05
N LEU A 119 0.48 12.37 1.30
CA LEU A 119 0.64 13.70 1.89
C LEU A 119 2.12 14.10 2.01
N GLU A 120 2.99 13.15 2.37
CA GLU A 120 4.45 13.34 2.37
C GLU A 120 4.95 13.67 0.95
N ASN A 121 4.49 12.93 -0.06
CA ASN A 121 4.87 13.17 -1.45
C ASN A 121 4.38 14.54 -1.96
N GLU A 122 3.16 14.95 -1.62
CA GLU A 122 2.60 16.25 -2.05
C GLU A 122 3.17 17.44 -1.31
N SER A 123 3.50 17.28 -0.02
CA SER A 123 4.21 18.34 0.71
C SER A 123 5.64 18.50 0.21
N SER A 124 6.27 17.43 -0.29
CA SER A 124 7.62 17.48 -0.83
C SER A 124 7.72 18.38 -2.07
N CYS A 125 8.72 19.25 -2.07
CA CYS A 125 8.92 20.28 -3.10
C CYS A 125 7.74 21.27 -3.25
N SER A 126 6.86 21.38 -2.26
CA SER A 126 5.80 22.39 -2.19
C SER A 126 6.15 23.50 -1.20
N ASP A 127 5.81 24.74 -1.55
CA ASP A 127 6.04 25.94 -0.73
C ASP A 127 4.80 26.39 0.05
N GLU A 128 3.70 25.64 -0.04
CA GLU A 128 2.45 25.99 0.63
C GLU A 128 2.53 25.86 2.17
N LYS A 129 1.73 26.68 2.87
CA LYS A 129 1.76 26.76 4.34
C LYS A 129 1.45 25.42 5.01
N TRP A 130 0.49 24.66 4.48
CA TRP A 130 0.13 23.33 5.03
C TRP A 130 1.25 22.31 4.79
N ALA A 131 1.95 22.40 3.64
CA ALA A 131 3.06 21.52 3.31
C ALA A 131 4.24 21.72 4.27
N ARG A 132 4.56 22.98 4.60
CA ARG A 132 5.60 23.30 5.59
C ARG A 132 5.26 22.79 7.00
N VAL A 133 3.98 22.86 7.40
CA VAL A 133 3.52 22.28 8.68
C VAL A 133 3.67 20.76 8.67
N LEU A 134 3.25 20.10 7.58
CA LEU A 134 3.37 18.65 7.47
C LEU A 134 4.83 18.18 7.49
N GLN A 135 5.71 18.86 6.75
CA GLN A 135 7.16 18.60 6.78
C GLN A 135 7.73 18.74 8.21
N LYS A 136 7.31 19.76 8.96
CA LYS A 136 7.74 19.93 10.37
C LYS A 136 7.29 18.79 11.26
N VAL A 137 6.04 18.33 11.12
CA VAL A 137 5.51 17.18 11.88
C VAL A 137 6.25 15.88 11.52
N LEU A 138 6.56 15.67 10.24
CA LEU A 138 7.32 14.50 9.76
C LEU A 138 8.76 14.51 10.29
N VAL A 139 9.44 15.65 10.19
CA VAL A 139 10.83 15.82 10.68
C VAL A 139 10.91 15.63 12.19
N ASP A 140 9.97 16.19 12.97
CA ASP A 140 9.94 16.03 14.44
C ASP A 140 9.76 14.57 14.86
N LYS A 141 8.95 13.81 14.12
CA LYS A 141 8.75 12.37 14.37
C LYS A 141 10.03 11.56 14.12
N THR A 142 10.79 11.92 13.09
CA THR A 142 12.08 11.26 12.77
C THR A 142 13.18 11.65 13.75
N ALA A 143 13.27 12.93 14.13
CA ALA A 143 14.24 13.43 15.11
C ALA A 143 14.13 12.69 16.44
N ARG A 144 12.90 12.48 16.94
CA ARG A 144 12.63 11.76 18.19
C ARG A 144 13.00 10.27 18.14
N HIS A 145 13.02 9.66 16.95
CA HIS A 145 13.31 8.24 16.80
C HIS A 145 14.78 7.95 16.50
N PHE A 146 15.52 8.93 15.98
CA PHE A 146 16.90 8.75 15.52
C PHE A 146 17.95 9.59 16.28
N ASP A 147 17.56 10.45 17.23
CA ASP A 147 18.47 11.28 18.04
C ASP A 147 19.48 12.10 17.19
N VAL A 148 19.04 12.47 15.97
CA VAL A 148 19.79 13.30 15.03
C VAL A 148 19.30 14.74 15.19
N ASP A 149 20.23 15.67 15.43
CA ASP A 149 19.92 17.10 15.48
C ASP A 149 19.60 17.62 14.07
N LEU A 150 18.31 17.77 13.77
CA LEU A 150 17.78 18.29 12.50
C LEU A 150 17.48 19.79 12.58
N SER A 151 18.08 20.51 13.54
CA SER A 151 17.84 21.95 13.76
C SER A 151 18.18 22.82 12.54
N ASP A 152 19.10 22.39 11.68
CA ASP A 152 19.44 23.11 10.45
C ASP A 152 18.36 23.00 9.36
N LEU A 153 17.66 21.86 9.26
CA LEU A 153 16.49 21.73 8.37
C LEU A 153 15.30 22.58 8.84
N LYS A 154 15.21 22.86 10.15
CA LYS A 154 14.17 23.71 10.73
C LYS A 154 14.33 25.19 10.37
N LYS A 155 15.53 25.62 9.95
CA LYS A 155 15.82 27.01 9.56
C LYS A 155 15.47 27.31 8.10
N GLU A 156 15.46 26.28 7.23
CA GLU A 156 15.21 26.42 5.79
C GLU A 156 13.73 26.17 5.37
N VAL A 157 12.90 25.63 6.29
CA VAL A 157 11.44 25.39 6.12
C VAL A 157 10.57 26.37 6.91
#